data_AF-A0A4U0XGB5-F1
#
_entry.id   AF-A0A4U0XGB5-F1
#
_cell.length_a   1.000
_cell.length_b   1.000
_cell.length_c   1.000
_cell.angle_alpha   90.00
_cell.angle_beta   90.00
_cell.angle_gamma   90.00
#
_symmetry.space_group_name_H-M   'P 1'
#
loop_
_entity.id
_entity.type
_entity.pdbx_description
1 polymer ?
#
loop_
_entity_poly.entity_id
_entity_poly.type
_entity_poly.pdbx_seq_one_letter_code
_entity_poly.pdbx_strand_id
1 'polypeptide(L)'
;MEQLPASIMESHPSPSGYSNESSRAELQTVSIEEMTSAMATTSLASVDSTTRIGQQDHAHAKRAKHVFPFLKLPGELRNQVYRLALVYRLRISVMPGSEELAQPPLTHVCRQIRSESLPFFYGGNHFQVFIYIVPESTFVSWLGMIGDNNRALIRRLLFFESCWKSDAQAPLRKLRAFDIHMEIDVARRDQQHVARAEQVALSRTLREPKSGPFPILKLPRELRDLFYRLFLISRMKILGIPHMPALAQPPLTRVCRQIRNESLPIFYGGNTFRAFCDDPLTISAFGSWLRLIGNDNCALLRHVCMGENLSASAKQAVLEELRRDGFQLRADVLARSKFHRWFPVTALEAILRSPQLGTHAV
;
A
#
# COMPACT_ATOMS: atom_id res chain seq x y z
N MET A 1 -74.83 -5.98 11.13
CA MET A 1 -73.82 -7.00 10.74
C MET A 1 -72.84 -6.26 9.86
N GLU A 2 -71.59 -6.00 10.20
CA GLU A 2 -70.68 -6.45 11.25
C GLU A 2 -69.85 -5.23 11.72
N GLN A 3 -69.65 -5.12 13.03
CA GLN A 3 -68.70 -4.17 13.63
C GLN A 3 -67.36 -4.90 13.80
N LEU A 4 -66.29 -4.29 13.26
CA LEU A 4 -64.90 -4.72 13.49
C LEU A 4 -64.44 -4.26 14.89
N PRO A 5 -63.78 -5.10 15.70
CA PRO A 5 -63.34 -4.72 17.03
C PRO A 5 -61.93 -4.09 17.02
N ALA A 6 -61.79 -3.08 17.87
CA ALA A 6 -60.54 -2.48 18.30
C ALA A 6 -60.02 -3.17 19.57
N SER A 7 -58.77 -3.62 19.54
CA SER A 7 -57.82 -3.80 20.67
C SER A 7 -56.62 -4.57 20.10
N ILE A 8 -55.38 -4.18 20.33
CA ILE A 8 -54.63 -4.52 21.54
C ILE A 8 -53.50 -3.48 21.70
N MET A 9 -53.48 -2.80 22.85
CA MET A 9 -52.31 -2.10 23.38
C MET A 9 -51.42 -3.14 24.06
N GLU A 10 -50.19 -3.33 23.55
CA GLU A 10 -49.15 -4.03 24.30
C GLU A 10 -48.26 -3.00 25.04
N SER A 11 -48.21 -3.19 26.35
CA SER A 11 -47.44 -2.46 27.35
C SER A 11 -45.95 -2.78 27.26
N HIS A 12 -45.11 -1.75 27.13
CA HIS A 12 -43.67 -1.84 27.33
C HIS A 12 -43.32 -1.92 28.83
N PRO A 13 -42.42 -2.82 29.25
CA PRO A 13 -41.86 -2.80 30.60
C PRO A 13 -40.70 -1.81 30.70
N SER A 14 -40.73 -0.98 31.74
CA SER A 14 -39.63 -0.12 32.18
C SER A 14 -38.49 -0.94 32.79
N PRO A 15 -37.21 -0.67 32.47
CA PRO A 15 -36.11 -1.21 33.25
C PRO A 15 -35.78 -0.25 34.41
N SER A 16 -36.06 -0.73 35.62
CA SER A 16 -35.64 -0.14 36.88
C SER A 16 -34.29 -0.75 37.32
N GLY A 17 -33.46 0.07 37.96
CA GLY A 17 -32.47 -0.40 38.94
C GLY A 17 -31.09 -0.76 38.40
N TYR A 18 -30.19 0.21 38.25
CA TYR A 18 -28.77 -0.02 38.47
C TYR A 18 -28.37 0.63 39.79
N SER A 19 -28.12 -0.25 40.77
CA SER A 19 -27.54 0.03 42.07
C SER A 19 -26.08 0.47 41.92
N ASN A 20 -25.78 1.64 42.49
CA ASN A 20 -24.44 2.12 42.76
C ASN A 20 -23.87 1.32 43.94
N GLU A 21 -22.97 0.37 43.67
CA GLU A 21 -22.09 -0.19 44.70
C GLU A 21 -20.66 0.35 44.55
N SER A 22 -20.40 1.28 45.46
CA SER A 22 -19.13 1.73 46.01
C SER A 22 -18.07 0.62 46.08
N SER A 23 -17.08 0.67 45.18
CA SER A 23 -15.81 -0.04 45.35
C SER A 23 -14.72 0.98 45.65
N ARG A 24 -14.33 0.94 46.92
CA ARG A 24 -13.36 1.76 47.63
C ARG A 24 -11.96 1.48 47.09
N ALA A 25 -11.30 2.51 46.56
CA ALA A 25 -9.90 2.45 46.18
C ALA A 25 -9.02 2.46 47.44
N GLU A 26 -8.29 1.36 47.69
CA GLU A 26 -7.16 1.33 48.60
C GLU A 26 -5.95 1.93 47.89
N LEU A 27 -5.62 3.18 48.24
CA LEU A 27 -4.36 3.82 47.89
C LEU A 27 -3.27 3.25 48.79
N GLN A 28 -2.46 2.33 48.25
CA GLN A 28 -1.14 2.03 48.81
C GLN A 28 -0.21 3.21 48.50
N THR A 29 0.12 3.98 49.54
CA THR A 29 1.18 4.99 49.52
C THR A 29 2.52 4.29 49.53
N VAL A 30 3.09 4.07 48.35
CA VAL A 30 4.50 3.69 48.19
C VAL A 30 5.35 4.91 48.56
N SER A 31 6.23 4.75 49.55
CA SER A 31 7.14 5.80 50.03
C SER A 31 8.10 6.23 48.91
N ILE A 32 8.20 7.54 48.69
CA ILE A 32 9.11 8.19 47.74
C ILE A 32 10.59 7.81 48.01
N GLU A 33 10.92 7.32 49.21
CA GLU A 33 12.27 6.92 49.59
C GLU A 33 12.72 5.58 48.98
N GLU A 34 11.80 4.67 48.63
CA GLU A 34 12.17 3.40 48.00
C GLU A 34 12.51 3.54 46.50
N MET A 35 11.94 4.54 45.83
CA MET A 35 12.24 4.82 44.41
C MET A 35 13.61 5.49 44.22
N THR A 36 14.09 6.30 45.17
CA THR A 36 15.41 6.95 45.08
C THR A 36 16.56 5.98 45.40
N SER A 37 16.34 4.98 46.24
CA SER A 37 17.40 4.00 46.58
C SER A 37 17.66 2.97 45.46
N ALA A 38 16.68 2.69 44.59
CA ALA A 38 16.85 1.76 43.46
C ALA A 38 17.55 2.40 42.24
N MET A 39 17.54 3.74 42.12
CA MET A 39 18.23 4.44 41.02
C MET A 39 19.73 4.67 41.28
N ALA A 40 20.18 4.63 42.54
CA ALA A 40 21.58 4.88 42.90
C ALA A 40 22.52 3.69 42.63
N THR A 41 22.01 2.45 42.51
CA THR A 41 22.85 1.24 42.37
C THR A 41 23.06 0.75 40.93
N THR A 42 22.46 1.39 39.93
CA THR A 42 22.58 0.95 38.51
C THR A 42 23.56 1.81 37.68
N SER A 43 24.30 2.74 38.30
CA SER A 43 25.05 3.79 37.58
C SER A 43 26.58 3.56 37.45
N LEU A 44 27.10 2.34 37.69
CA LEU A 44 28.56 2.10 37.69
C LEU A 44 29.07 0.98 36.76
N ALA A 45 28.24 0.42 35.88
CA ALA A 45 28.65 -0.70 34.99
C ALA A 45 28.56 -0.41 33.47
N SER A 46 28.52 0.86 33.03
CA SER A 46 28.21 1.21 31.62
C SER A 46 29.27 2.08 30.91
N VAL A 47 30.57 1.88 31.19
CA VAL A 47 31.63 2.71 30.56
C VAL A 47 32.46 1.97 29.49
N ASP A 48 32.33 0.65 29.33
CA ASP A 48 33.19 -0.12 28.39
C ASP A 48 32.56 -0.50 27.03
N SER A 49 31.33 -0.08 26.74
CA SER A 49 30.63 -0.48 25.49
C SER A 49 30.89 0.42 24.27
N THR A 50 31.53 1.58 24.45
CA THR A 50 31.62 2.59 23.38
C THR A 50 32.76 2.32 22.38
N THR A 51 33.70 1.43 22.70
CA THR A 51 34.90 1.19 21.86
C THR A 51 34.70 0.10 20.79
N ARG A 52 33.60 -0.67 20.82
CA ARG A 52 33.33 -1.74 19.83
C ARG A 52 32.47 -1.33 18.64
N ILE A 53 31.77 -0.19 18.71
CA ILE A 53 30.88 0.26 17.62
C ILE A 53 31.69 0.80 16.42
N GLY A 54 32.88 1.36 16.64
CA GLY A 54 33.71 1.92 15.58
C GLY A 54 34.41 0.94 14.64
N GLN A 55 34.49 -0.37 14.99
CA GLN A 55 35.19 -1.36 14.15
C GLN A 55 34.28 -2.15 13.21
N GLN A 56 32.96 -2.21 13.46
CA GLN A 56 32.01 -2.86 12.54
C GLN A 56 31.67 -2.00 11.31
N ASP A 57 31.72 -0.68 11.44
CA ASP A 57 31.38 0.24 10.34
C ASP A 57 32.47 0.30 9.24
N HIS A 58 33.74 0.02 9.58
CA HIS A 58 34.82 -0.03 8.60
C HIS A 58 34.84 -1.32 7.76
N ALA A 59 34.25 -2.42 8.25
CA ALA A 59 34.13 -3.65 7.46
C ALA A 59 33.02 -3.56 6.39
N HIS A 60 31.97 -2.77 6.64
CA HIS A 60 30.89 -2.54 5.67
C HIS A 60 31.27 -1.53 4.57
N ALA A 61 32.18 -0.59 4.84
CA ALA A 61 32.63 0.40 3.88
C ALA A 61 33.46 -0.18 2.70
N LYS A 62 34.05 -1.38 2.86
CA LYS A 62 34.84 -2.05 1.79
C LYS A 62 34.05 -2.94 0.84
N ARG A 63 32.75 -3.17 1.07
CA ARG A 63 31.87 -3.68 0.00
C ARG A 63 31.53 -2.51 -0.91
N ALA A 64 32.48 -2.15 -1.78
CA ALA A 64 32.20 -1.32 -2.94
C ALA A 64 30.99 -1.94 -3.64
N LYS A 65 29.83 -1.30 -3.48
CA LYS A 65 28.55 -1.76 -4.04
C LYS A 65 28.77 -1.88 -5.53
N HIS A 66 28.87 -3.11 -6.02
CA HIS A 66 28.98 -3.38 -7.43
C HIS A 66 27.69 -2.86 -8.06
N VAL A 67 27.70 -1.65 -8.59
CA VAL A 67 26.54 -1.04 -9.23
C VAL A 67 26.28 -1.89 -10.46
N PHE A 68 25.19 -2.65 -10.41
CA PHE A 68 24.84 -3.51 -11.52
C PHE A 68 24.57 -2.64 -12.76
N PRO A 69 25.30 -2.85 -13.88
CA PRO A 69 25.16 -2.01 -15.05
C PRO A 69 23.90 -2.42 -15.84
N PHE A 70 22.73 -1.96 -15.39
CA PHE A 70 21.42 -2.33 -15.96
C PHE A 70 21.36 -2.15 -17.49
N LEU A 71 21.94 -1.07 -18.01
CA LEU A 71 21.97 -0.80 -19.46
C LEU A 71 22.88 -1.74 -20.27
N LYS A 72 23.73 -2.53 -19.62
CA LYS A 72 24.51 -3.61 -20.26
C LYS A 72 23.73 -4.92 -20.37
N LEU A 73 22.55 -5.03 -19.79
CA LEU A 73 21.65 -6.15 -20.05
C LEU A 73 21.24 -6.17 -21.53
N PRO A 74 21.07 -7.33 -22.18
CA PRO A 74 20.36 -7.43 -23.44
C PRO A 74 18.98 -6.74 -23.39
N GLY A 75 18.56 -6.16 -24.53
CA GLY A 75 17.31 -5.39 -24.61
C GLY A 75 16.08 -6.21 -24.23
N GLU A 76 16.09 -7.51 -24.49
CA GLU A 76 15.03 -8.45 -24.15
C GLU A 76 14.84 -8.56 -22.63
N LEU A 77 15.93 -8.62 -21.88
CA LEU A 77 15.88 -8.68 -20.42
C LEU A 77 15.41 -7.34 -19.84
N ARG A 78 15.84 -6.21 -20.42
CA ARG A 78 15.32 -4.89 -20.02
C ARG A 78 13.82 -4.79 -20.29
N ASN A 79 13.35 -5.26 -21.44
CA ASN A 79 11.93 -5.31 -21.80
C ASN A 79 11.10 -6.15 -20.82
N GLN A 80 11.62 -7.31 -20.38
CA GLN A 80 10.97 -8.10 -19.34
C GLN A 80 10.88 -7.32 -18.02
N VAL A 81 11.96 -6.65 -17.62
CA VAL A 81 11.96 -5.78 -16.42
C VAL A 81 10.93 -4.66 -16.56
N TYR A 82 10.86 -3.97 -17.70
CA TYR A 82 9.87 -2.91 -17.93
C TYR A 82 8.44 -3.45 -17.88
N ARG A 83 8.16 -4.58 -18.52
CA ARG A 83 6.83 -5.20 -18.48
C ARG A 83 6.41 -5.51 -17.05
N LEU A 84 7.31 -6.09 -16.27
CA LEU A 84 7.04 -6.47 -14.88
C LEU A 84 6.90 -5.26 -13.95
N ALA A 85 7.68 -4.21 -14.18
CA ALA A 85 7.68 -3.01 -13.36
C ALA A 85 6.53 -2.04 -13.69
N LEU A 86 6.08 -2.02 -14.95
CA LEU A 86 5.20 -0.97 -15.47
C LEU A 86 3.81 -1.44 -15.88
N VAL A 87 3.58 -2.73 -16.13
CA VAL A 87 2.27 -3.25 -16.53
C VAL A 87 1.54 -3.80 -15.31
N TYR A 88 0.44 -3.14 -14.95
CA TYR A 88 -0.42 -3.49 -13.83
C TYR A 88 -1.57 -4.38 -14.31
N ARG A 89 -1.94 -5.37 -13.47
CA ARG A 89 -3.11 -6.21 -13.70
C ARG A 89 -4.43 -5.47 -13.45
N LEU A 90 -4.39 -4.47 -12.58
CA LEU A 90 -5.53 -3.63 -12.27
C LEU A 90 -5.52 -2.38 -13.16
N ARG A 91 -6.72 -1.85 -13.40
CA ARG A 91 -6.90 -0.59 -14.13
C ARG A 91 -6.27 0.57 -13.36
N ILE A 92 -5.56 1.44 -14.06
CA ILE A 92 -4.97 2.66 -13.51
C ILE A 92 -6.03 3.75 -13.56
N SER A 93 -6.48 4.19 -12.40
CA SER A 93 -7.40 5.33 -12.30
C SER A 93 -6.67 6.64 -12.55
N VAL A 94 -7.13 7.42 -13.52
CA VAL A 94 -6.70 8.81 -13.71
C VAL A 94 -7.57 9.68 -12.81
N MET A 95 -6.97 10.29 -11.79
CA MET A 95 -7.67 11.05 -10.74
C MET A 95 -7.03 12.45 -10.58
N PRO A 96 -7.74 13.45 -10.04
CA PRO A 96 -7.14 14.74 -9.68
C PRO A 96 -5.97 14.55 -8.72
N GLY A 97 -4.88 15.30 -8.91
CA GLY A 97 -3.67 15.15 -8.12
C GLY A 97 -2.83 13.92 -8.47
N SER A 98 -3.16 13.20 -9.55
CA SER A 98 -2.39 12.06 -10.04
C SER A 98 -1.33 12.48 -11.07
N GLU A 99 -0.77 13.68 -10.98
CA GLU A 99 0.32 14.11 -11.86
C GLU A 99 1.52 13.16 -11.77
N GLU A 100 1.77 12.61 -10.58
CA GLU A 100 2.78 11.58 -10.33
C GLU A 100 2.49 10.24 -11.02
N LEU A 101 1.23 10.00 -11.40
CA LEU A 101 0.83 8.83 -12.20
C LEU A 101 0.90 9.08 -13.69
N ALA A 102 1.14 10.32 -14.13
CA ALA A 102 1.37 10.62 -15.54
C ALA A 102 2.54 9.78 -16.06
N GLN A 103 3.63 9.67 -15.30
CA GLN A 103 4.79 8.88 -15.69
C GLN A 103 5.34 8.09 -14.49
N PRO A 104 5.58 6.78 -14.64
CA PRO A 104 6.09 5.98 -13.53
C PRO A 104 7.55 6.37 -13.21
N PRO A 105 7.98 6.31 -11.93
CA PRO A 105 9.32 6.72 -11.49
C PRO A 105 10.48 6.15 -12.33
N LEU A 106 10.34 4.92 -12.83
CA LEU A 106 11.34 4.28 -13.68
C LEU A 106 11.68 5.09 -14.95
N THR A 107 10.72 5.84 -15.48
CA THR A 107 10.88 6.66 -16.70
C THR A 107 11.63 7.97 -16.47
N HIS A 108 11.98 8.28 -15.22
CA HIS A 108 12.75 9.47 -14.84
C HIS A 108 14.24 9.19 -14.64
N VAL A 109 14.67 7.92 -14.74
CA VAL A 109 16.06 7.53 -14.45
C VAL A 109 17.03 8.06 -15.51
N CYS A 110 16.80 7.75 -16.78
CA CYS A 110 17.61 8.27 -17.90
C CYS A 110 16.82 8.23 -19.21
N ARG A 111 17.31 8.94 -20.24
CA ARG A 111 16.63 9.03 -21.56
C ARG A 111 16.42 7.67 -22.23
N GLN A 112 17.39 6.76 -22.13
CA GLN A 112 17.27 5.42 -22.71
C GLN A 112 16.20 4.57 -22.02
N ILE A 113 16.22 4.49 -20.68
CA ILE A 113 15.18 3.77 -19.93
C ILE A 113 13.81 4.36 -20.22
N ARG A 114 13.72 5.70 -20.27
CA ARG A 114 12.49 6.40 -20.62
C ARG A 114 11.97 5.97 -21.99
N SER A 115 12.77 6.07 -23.05
CA SER A 115 12.33 5.72 -24.41
C SER A 115 11.96 4.25 -24.56
N GLU A 116 12.68 3.35 -23.88
CA GLU A 116 12.39 1.92 -23.96
C GLU A 116 11.15 1.51 -23.14
N SER A 117 10.86 2.21 -22.03
CA SER A 117 9.87 1.75 -21.05
C SER A 117 8.48 2.38 -21.18
N LEU A 118 8.36 3.59 -21.75
CA LEU A 118 7.07 4.27 -21.96
C LEU A 118 6.07 3.45 -22.82
N PRO A 119 6.49 2.76 -23.90
CA PRO A 119 5.59 1.87 -24.67
C PRO A 119 4.98 0.75 -23.83
N PHE A 120 5.71 0.23 -22.84
CA PHE A 120 5.17 -0.79 -21.93
C PHE A 120 4.14 -0.21 -20.99
N PHE A 121 4.37 0.99 -20.45
CA PHE A 121 3.42 1.63 -19.54
C PHE A 121 2.14 2.03 -20.26
N TYR A 122 2.19 2.88 -21.29
CA TYR A 122 0.96 3.35 -21.94
C TYR A 122 0.30 2.30 -22.81
N GLY A 123 1.09 1.46 -23.49
CA GLY A 123 0.56 0.42 -24.36
C GLY A 123 0.10 -0.84 -23.62
N GLY A 124 0.70 -1.13 -22.46
CA GLY A 124 0.42 -2.34 -21.70
C GLY A 124 -0.69 -2.19 -20.67
N ASN A 125 -1.01 -0.99 -20.20
CA ASN A 125 -2.01 -0.79 -19.15
C ASN A 125 -3.42 -0.51 -19.66
N HIS A 126 -4.38 -0.67 -18.74
CA HIS A 126 -5.75 -0.20 -18.90
C HIS A 126 -5.92 1.04 -18.04
N PHE A 127 -6.19 2.18 -18.65
CA PHE A 127 -6.49 3.40 -17.93
C PHE A 127 -8.00 3.52 -17.75
N GLN A 128 -8.45 4.01 -16.60
CA GLN A 128 -9.85 4.27 -16.34
C GLN A 128 -10.06 5.68 -15.81
N VAL A 129 -11.13 6.33 -16.26
CA VAL A 129 -11.50 7.70 -15.88
C VAL A 129 -12.90 7.70 -15.28
N PHE A 130 -13.01 8.24 -14.07
CA PHE A 130 -14.28 8.40 -13.37
C PHE A 130 -14.85 9.80 -13.61
N ILE A 131 -15.57 9.97 -14.72
CA ILE A 131 -16.05 11.29 -15.19
C ILE A 131 -16.95 12.05 -14.21
N TYR A 132 -17.56 11.37 -13.22
CA TYR A 132 -18.37 12.01 -12.18
C TYR A 132 -17.55 12.52 -10.97
N ILE A 133 -16.34 11.98 -10.78
CA ILE A 133 -15.43 12.38 -9.69
C ILE A 133 -14.39 13.36 -10.23
N VAL A 134 -13.95 13.12 -11.46
CA VAL A 134 -12.81 13.80 -12.06
C VAL A 134 -13.33 14.87 -13.01
N PRO A 135 -13.08 16.17 -12.73
CA PRO A 135 -13.43 17.24 -13.65
C PRO A 135 -12.82 16.97 -15.03
N GLU A 136 -13.55 17.27 -16.09
CA GLU A 136 -13.10 17.06 -17.47
C GLU A 136 -11.71 17.67 -17.74
N SER A 137 -11.47 18.87 -17.18
CA SER A 137 -10.20 19.58 -17.26
C SER A 137 -9.02 18.79 -16.68
N THR A 138 -9.25 17.95 -15.66
CA THR A 138 -8.19 17.13 -15.06
C THR A 138 -7.70 16.08 -16.03
N PHE A 139 -8.63 15.41 -16.70
CA PHE A 139 -8.27 14.38 -17.68
C PHE A 139 -7.63 14.99 -18.93
N VAL A 140 -8.16 16.11 -19.42
CA VAL A 140 -7.54 16.87 -20.52
C VAL A 140 -6.13 17.34 -20.13
N SER A 141 -5.95 17.84 -18.91
CA SER A 141 -4.64 18.22 -18.37
C SER A 141 -3.69 17.03 -18.33
N TRP A 142 -4.13 15.87 -17.83
CA TRP A 142 -3.33 14.64 -17.82
C TRP A 142 -2.89 14.22 -19.23
N LEU A 143 -3.80 14.26 -20.20
CA LEU A 143 -3.49 14.00 -21.61
C LEU A 143 -2.47 15.01 -22.16
N GLY A 144 -2.56 16.29 -21.79
CA GLY A 144 -1.58 17.31 -22.15
C GLY A 144 -0.22 17.05 -21.53
N MET A 145 -0.18 16.65 -20.25
CA MET A 145 1.05 16.38 -19.51
C MET A 145 1.85 15.20 -20.05
N ILE A 146 1.19 14.13 -20.48
CA ILE A 146 1.90 12.97 -21.02
C ILE A 146 2.48 13.24 -22.42
N GLY A 147 1.88 14.18 -23.17
CA GLY A 147 2.32 14.61 -24.50
C GLY A 147 1.95 13.64 -25.62
N ASP A 148 1.98 14.14 -26.86
CA ASP A 148 1.45 13.48 -28.07
C ASP A 148 2.00 12.08 -28.30
N ASN A 149 3.33 11.94 -28.20
CA ASN A 149 4.01 10.65 -28.41
C ASN A 149 3.50 9.57 -27.45
N ASN A 150 3.22 9.93 -26.19
CA ASN A 150 2.71 8.98 -25.21
C ASN A 150 1.22 8.74 -25.35
N ARG A 151 0.45 9.76 -25.75
CA ARG A 151 -0.97 9.61 -26.08
C ARG A 151 -1.18 8.56 -27.16
N ALA A 152 -0.37 8.58 -28.21
CA ALA A 152 -0.41 7.61 -29.30
C ALA A 152 -0.08 6.17 -28.87
N LEU A 153 0.56 5.99 -27.71
CA LEU A 153 0.86 4.67 -27.15
C LEU A 153 -0.29 4.10 -26.32
N ILE A 154 -1.26 4.92 -25.90
CA ILE A 154 -2.42 4.45 -25.12
C ILE A 154 -3.28 3.55 -26.00
N ARG A 155 -3.48 2.31 -25.55
CA ARG A 155 -4.32 1.32 -26.27
C ARG A 155 -5.68 1.10 -25.63
N ARG A 156 -5.81 1.29 -24.32
CA ARG A 156 -6.99 0.92 -23.54
C ARG A 156 -7.31 2.01 -22.53
N LEU A 157 -8.41 2.72 -22.77
CA LEU A 157 -8.90 3.81 -21.94
C LEU A 157 -10.41 3.67 -21.76
N LEU A 158 -10.83 3.48 -20.52
CA LEU A 158 -12.19 3.17 -20.14
C LEU A 158 -12.82 4.35 -19.40
N PHE A 159 -14.07 4.65 -19.72
CA PHE A 159 -14.87 5.64 -18.99
C PHE A 159 -15.94 4.88 -18.20
N PHE A 160 -15.99 5.09 -16.88
CA PHE A 160 -16.95 4.36 -16.06
C PHE A 160 -18.38 4.92 -16.26
N GLU A 161 -19.31 4.03 -16.61
CA GLU A 161 -20.60 4.31 -17.27
C GLU A 161 -21.73 4.80 -16.37
N SER A 162 -21.60 4.71 -15.05
CA SER A 162 -22.74 4.85 -14.10
C SER A 162 -23.44 6.21 -14.07
N CYS A 163 -23.10 7.11 -14.98
CA CYS A 163 -23.62 8.46 -15.05
C CYS A 163 -23.72 9.03 -16.47
N TRP A 164 -23.87 8.18 -17.49
CA TRP A 164 -24.29 8.62 -18.83
C TRP A 164 -25.75 9.15 -18.77
N LYS A 165 -25.93 10.37 -18.25
CA LYS A 165 -27.09 11.20 -18.63
C LYS A 165 -26.86 11.71 -20.06
N SER A 166 -27.94 12.09 -20.72
CA SER A 166 -28.15 12.26 -22.18
C SER A 166 -27.13 13.06 -23.01
N ASP A 167 -26.03 13.54 -22.46
CA ASP A 167 -25.01 14.34 -23.16
C ASP A 167 -23.61 13.71 -23.17
N ALA A 168 -23.55 12.36 -23.17
CA ALA A 168 -22.31 11.57 -23.22
C ALA A 168 -21.42 11.85 -24.46
N GLN A 169 -21.93 12.58 -25.46
CA GLN A 169 -21.19 12.96 -26.66
C GLN A 169 -20.17 14.07 -26.41
N ALA A 170 -20.38 14.97 -25.45
CA ALA A 170 -19.52 16.14 -25.28
C ALA A 170 -18.06 15.79 -24.90
N PRO A 171 -17.79 14.89 -23.94
CA PRO A 171 -16.41 14.46 -23.65
C PRO A 171 -15.79 13.70 -24.83
N LEU A 172 -16.58 12.89 -25.55
CA LEU A 172 -16.12 12.12 -26.70
C LEU A 172 -15.73 13.03 -27.88
N ARG A 173 -16.45 14.13 -28.12
CA ARG A 173 -16.11 15.11 -29.17
C ARG A 173 -14.75 15.77 -28.90
N LYS A 174 -14.47 16.13 -27.65
CA LYS A 174 -13.17 16.69 -27.27
C LYS A 174 -12.04 15.67 -27.34
N LEU A 175 -12.33 14.39 -27.04
CA LEU A 175 -11.36 13.31 -27.21
C LEU A 175 -10.97 13.07 -28.68
N ARG A 176 -11.93 13.20 -29.60
CA ARG A 176 -11.63 13.15 -31.04
C ARG A 176 -10.71 14.28 -31.48
N ALA A 177 -10.75 15.44 -30.82
CA ALA A 177 -9.83 16.55 -31.12
C ALA A 177 -8.37 16.24 -30.75
N PHE A 178 -8.12 15.22 -29.91
CA PHE A 178 -6.77 14.77 -29.54
C PHE A 178 -6.23 13.63 -30.41
N ASP A 179 -6.92 13.30 -31.52
CA ASP A 179 -6.55 12.21 -32.45
C ASP A 179 -6.36 10.85 -31.77
N ILE A 180 -7.03 10.67 -30.63
CA ILE A 180 -7.01 9.39 -29.92
C ILE A 180 -8.09 8.53 -30.57
N HIS A 181 -7.71 7.70 -31.53
CA HIS A 181 -8.52 6.60 -32.04
C HIS A 181 -8.75 5.56 -30.92
N MET A 182 -9.68 5.86 -30.02
CA MET A 182 -10.15 4.95 -29.00
C MET A 182 -11.25 4.06 -29.55
N GLU A 183 -11.01 2.76 -29.48
CA GLU A 183 -12.11 1.80 -29.38
C GLU A 183 -12.77 2.08 -28.01
N ILE A 184 -13.82 2.90 -28.02
CA ILE A 184 -14.60 3.17 -26.81
C ILE A 184 -15.36 1.89 -26.54
N ASP A 185 -14.76 1.06 -25.69
CA ASP A 185 -15.32 -0.18 -25.23
C ASP A 185 -16.44 0.15 -24.21
N VAL A 186 -17.60 0.56 -24.73
CA VAL A 186 -18.85 0.76 -23.97
C VAL A 186 -19.14 -0.60 -23.35
N ALA A 187 -19.12 -0.67 -22.02
CA ALA A 187 -18.59 -1.76 -21.22
C ALA A 187 -19.45 -3.05 -21.18
N ARG A 188 -20.29 -3.30 -22.19
CA ARG A 188 -21.36 -4.31 -22.12
C ARG A 188 -21.28 -5.45 -23.13
N ARG A 189 -20.40 -5.44 -24.14
CA ARG A 189 -20.34 -6.55 -25.12
C ARG A 189 -19.05 -7.34 -25.23
N ASP A 190 -17.88 -6.80 -24.88
CA ASP A 190 -16.62 -7.46 -25.25
C ASP A 190 -15.74 -7.97 -24.10
N GLN A 191 -16.26 -8.17 -22.89
CA GLN A 191 -15.47 -8.89 -21.87
C GLN A 191 -15.03 -10.29 -22.34
N GLN A 192 -15.84 -10.99 -23.15
CA GLN A 192 -15.45 -12.28 -23.73
C GLN A 192 -14.45 -12.16 -24.89
N HIS A 193 -14.58 -11.14 -25.74
CA HIS A 193 -13.67 -10.92 -26.86
C HIS A 193 -12.32 -10.38 -26.40
N VAL A 194 -12.30 -9.47 -25.41
CA VAL A 194 -11.07 -8.99 -24.76
C VAL A 194 -10.39 -10.11 -23.98
N ALA A 195 -11.13 -10.93 -23.22
CA ALA A 195 -10.53 -12.09 -22.54
C ALA A 195 -9.92 -13.09 -23.54
N ARG A 196 -10.61 -13.37 -24.66
CA ARG A 196 -10.09 -14.22 -25.74
C ARG A 196 -8.89 -13.58 -26.44
N ALA A 197 -8.92 -12.29 -26.73
CA ALA A 197 -7.83 -11.56 -27.38
C ALA A 197 -6.60 -11.45 -26.46
N GLU A 198 -6.79 -11.24 -25.16
CA GLU A 198 -5.72 -11.30 -24.16
C GLU A 198 -5.15 -12.71 -24.05
N GLN A 199 -5.99 -13.75 -24.07
CA GLN A 199 -5.54 -15.14 -24.06
C GLN A 199 -4.77 -15.51 -25.34
N VAL A 200 -5.18 -14.98 -26.50
CA VAL A 200 -4.48 -15.13 -27.80
C VAL A 200 -3.19 -14.30 -27.87
N ALA A 201 -3.17 -13.10 -27.29
CA ALA A 201 -1.97 -12.26 -27.22
C ALA A 201 -0.95 -12.83 -26.23
N LEU A 202 -1.41 -13.34 -25.09
CA LEU A 202 -0.61 -14.11 -24.13
C LEU A 202 -0.04 -15.36 -24.80
N SER A 203 -0.84 -16.14 -25.53
CA SER A 203 -0.33 -17.34 -26.21
C SER A 203 0.64 -17.02 -27.36
N ARG A 204 0.47 -15.89 -28.06
CA ARG A 204 1.42 -15.43 -29.10
C ARG A 204 2.73 -14.88 -28.51
N THR A 205 2.67 -14.17 -27.39
CA THR A 205 3.88 -13.68 -26.69
C THR A 205 4.55 -14.75 -25.81
N LEU A 206 3.82 -15.82 -25.47
CA LEU A 206 4.33 -17.08 -24.93
C LEU A 206 4.69 -18.08 -26.05
N ARG A 207 5.02 -17.61 -27.28
CA ARG A 207 5.98 -18.38 -28.07
C ARG A 207 7.25 -18.40 -27.24
N GLU A 208 7.44 -19.48 -26.49
CA GLU A 208 8.55 -19.67 -25.57
C GLU A 208 9.81 -19.20 -26.29
N PRO A 209 10.46 -18.11 -25.83
CA PRO A 209 11.80 -17.86 -26.31
C PRO A 209 12.57 -19.16 -26.07
N LYS A 210 13.23 -19.70 -27.09
CA LYS A 210 14.02 -20.95 -26.99
C LYS A 210 15.11 -20.90 -25.90
N SER A 211 15.24 -19.79 -25.20
CA SER A 211 15.99 -19.65 -23.97
C SER A 211 15.31 -20.46 -22.85
N GLY A 212 16.03 -21.43 -22.28
CA GLY A 212 15.56 -22.14 -21.09
C GLY A 212 15.18 -21.21 -19.92
N PRO A 213 14.62 -21.77 -18.84
CA PRO A 213 14.10 -21.00 -17.72
C PRO A 213 15.10 -19.97 -17.20
N PHE A 214 14.66 -18.71 -17.08
CA PHE A 214 15.50 -17.63 -16.59
C PHE A 214 16.01 -17.97 -15.18
N PRO A 215 17.33 -18.09 -14.95
CA PRO A 215 17.85 -18.58 -13.70
C PRO A 215 17.89 -17.44 -12.68
N ILE A 216 16.73 -17.04 -12.15
CA ILE A 216 16.59 -15.93 -11.19
C ILE A 216 17.55 -16.05 -10.00
N LEU A 217 17.83 -17.28 -9.56
CA LEU A 217 18.74 -17.57 -8.45
C LEU A 217 20.22 -17.33 -8.78
N LYS A 218 20.59 -17.28 -10.07
CA LYS A 218 21.96 -16.91 -10.51
C LYS A 218 22.19 -15.40 -10.55
N LEU A 219 21.12 -14.59 -10.44
CA LEU A 219 21.29 -13.15 -10.32
C LEU A 219 21.98 -12.79 -9.00
N PRO A 220 22.78 -11.71 -8.93
CA PRO A 220 23.22 -11.13 -7.66
C PRO A 220 22.05 -10.83 -6.72
N ARG A 221 22.29 -10.91 -5.41
CA ARG A 221 21.25 -10.76 -4.38
C ARG A 221 20.52 -9.42 -4.51
N GLU A 222 21.23 -8.36 -4.84
CA GLU A 222 20.72 -7.00 -4.97
C GLU A 222 19.67 -6.89 -6.08
N LEU A 223 19.89 -7.60 -7.20
CA LEU A 223 18.92 -7.64 -8.28
C LEU A 223 17.69 -8.45 -7.91
N ARG A 224 17.88 -9.59 -7.23
CA ARG A 224 16.75 -10.37 -6.72
C ARG A 224 15.90 -9.54 -5.75
N ASP A 225 16.53 -8.81 -4.83
CA ASP A 225 15.84 -7.89 -3.93
C ASP A 225 15.10 -6.78 -4.69
N LEU A 226 15.67 -6.23 -5.76
CA LEU A 226 14.98 -5.27 -6.62
C LEU A 226 13.75 -5.89 -7.29
N PHE A 227 13.88 -7.10 -7.85
CA PHE A 227 12.75 -7.86 -8.39
C PHE A 227 11.69 -8.09 -7.31
N TYR A 228 12.07 -8.56 -6.13
CA TYR A 228 11.13 -8.77 -5.03
C TYR A 228 10.42 -7.49 -4.64
N ARG A 229 11.12 -6.36 -4.54
CA ARG A 229 10.49 -5.07 -4.22
C ARG A 229 9.47 -4.65 -5.27
N LEU A 230 9.81 -4.76 -6.55
CA LEU A 230 8.91 -4.40 -7.64
C LEU A 230 7.65 -5.27 -7.68
N PHE A 231 7.77 -6.56 -7.36
CA PHE A 231 6.64 -7.49 -7.42
C PHE A 231 5.81 -7.56 -6.15
N LEU A 232 6.42 -7.35 -4.99
CA LEU A 232 5.81 -7.63 -3.70
C LEU A 232 5.33 -6.38 -3.00
N ILE A 233 5.92 -5.21 -3.26
CA ILE A 233 5.48 -3.96 -2.64
C ILE A 233 4.31 -3.37 -3.41
N SER A 234 3.14 -3.43 -2.80
CA SER A 234 1.93 -2.77 -3.23
C SER A 234 1.95 -1.31 -2.81
N ARG A 235 1.58 -0.42 -3.74
CA ARG A 235 1.31 1.00 -3.43
C ARG A 235 0.01 1.19 -2.65
N MET A 236 -0.88 0.21 -2.72
CA MET A 236 -2.16 0.19 -2.01
C MET A 236 -2.04 -0.64 -0.74
N LYS A 237 -2.85 -0.31 0.27
CA LYS A 237 -2.94 -1.13 1.50
C LYS A 237 -3.45 -2.53 1.14
N ILE A 238 -2.76 -3.57 1.58
CA ILE A 238 -3.15 -4.97 1.36
C ILE A 238 -4.17 -5.36 2.43
N LEU A 239 -5.29 -5.96 2.04
CA LEU A 239 -6.32 -6.35 3.00
C LEU A 239 -5.90 -7.62 3.75
N GLY A 240 -5.87 -7.56 5.08
CA GLY A 240 -5.60 -8.71 5.96
C GLY A 240 -6.87 -9.49 6.25
N ILE A 241 -7.43 -10.19 5.25
CA ILE A 241 -8.69 -10.95 5.38
C ILE A 241 -8.40 -12.45 5.16
N PRO A 242 -8.89 -13.35 6.04
CA PRO A 242 -8.56 -14.78 6.01
C PRO A 242 -9.21 -15.52 4.83
N HIS A 243 -10.37 -15.07 4.34
CA HIS A 243 -11.06 -15.67 3.20
C HIS A 243 -10.34 -15.45 1.85
N MET A 244 -9.25 -14.70 1.85
CA MET A 244 -8.39 -14.48 0.68
C MET A 244 -6.98 -15.02 0.94
N PRO A 245 -6.77 -16.35 1.03
CA PRO A 245 -5.46 -16.95 1.30
C PRO A 245 -4.41 -16.61 0.23
N ALA A 246 -4.84 -16.17 -0.96
CA ALA A 246 -3.96 -15.62 -1.99
C ALA A 246 -3.30 -14.30 -1.58
N LEU A 247 -3.92 -13.52 -0.69
CA LEU A 247 -3.37 -12.27 -0.13
C LEU A 247 -2.47 -12.51 1.08
N ALA A 248 -2.59 -13.68 1.73
CA ALA A 248 -1.74 -14.04 2.86
C ALA A 248 -0.28 -14.15 2.45
N GLN A 249 0.01 -14.80 1.30
CA GLN A 249 1.37 -14.94 0.77
C GLN A 249 1.35 -14.87 -0.77
N PRO A 250 2.12 -13.96 -1.39
CA PRO A 250 2.20 -13.84 -2.84
C PRO A 250 2.69 -15.13 -3.51
N PRO A 251 2.23 -15.48 -4.72
CA PRO A 251 2.66 -16.69 -5.43
C PRO A 251 4.18 -16.84 -5.55
N LEU A 252 4.91 -15.73 -5.69
CA LEU A 252 6.37 -15.71 -5.77
C LEU A 252 7.05 -16.37 -4.55
N THR A 253 6.46 -16.25 -3.36
CA THR A 253 7.03 -16.79 -2.11
C THR A 253 6.82 -18.31 -1.96
N ARG A 254 6.13 -18.94 -2.93
CA ARG A 254 5.83 -20.38 -2.97
C ARG A 254 6.70 -21.14 -3.97
N VAL A 255 7.57 -20.46 -4.72
CA VAL A 255 8.37 -21.07 -5.79
C VAL A 255 9.47 -21.96 -5.25
N CYS A 256 10.33 -21.45 -4.35
CA CYS A 256 11.37 -22.24 -3.69
C CYS A 256 11.76 -21.64 -2.34
N ARG A 257 12.45 -22.41 -1.49
CA ARG A 257 12.86 -21.98 -0.14
C ARG A 257 13.73 -20.73 -0.15
N GLN A 258 14.66 -20.61 -1.09
CA GLN A 258 15.52 -19.43 -1.18
C GLN A 258 14.70 -18.17 -1.52
N ILE A 259 13.88 -18.21 -2.57
CA ILE A 259 13.01 -17.08 -2.93
C ILE A 259 12.12 -16.72 -1.76
N ARG A 260 11.50 -17.71 -1.11
CA ARG A 260 10.66 -17.52 0.08
C ARG A 260 11.38 -16.74 1.18
N ASN A 261 12.57 -17.20 1.57
CA ASN A 261 13.33 -16.59 2.66
C ASN A 261 13.80 -15.17 2.32
N GLU A 262 14.11 -14.89 1.05
CA GLU A 262 14.53 -13.55 0.61
C GLU A 262 13.33 -12.59 0.44
N SER A 263 12.17 -13.11 0.03
CA SER A 263 11.00 -12.31 -0.36
C SER A 263 10.04 -11.97 0.79
N LEU A 264 9.84 -12.85 1.77
CA LEU A 264 8.88 -12.62 2.86
C LEU A 264 9.22 -11.37 3.71
N PRO A 265 10.48 -11.11 4.10
CA PRO A 265 10.83 -9.88 4.81
C PRO A 265 10.55 -8.61 4.01
N ILE A 266 10.72 -8.67 2.68
CA ILE A 266 10.41 -7.55 1.78
C ILE A 266 8.89 -7.35 1.73
N PHE A 267 8.12 -8.43 1.54
CA PHE A 267 6.66 -8.36 1.46
C PHE A 267 6.04 -7.85 2.76
N TYR A 268 6.23 -8.53 3.89
CA TYR A 268 5.59 -8.13 5.15
C TYR A 268 6.19 -6.85 5.74
N GLY A 269 7.47 -6.61 5.51
CA GLY A 269 8.16 -5.45 6.05
C GLY A 269 7.99 -4.17 5.23
N GLY A 270 7.73 -4.28 3.92
CA GLY A 270 7.61 -3.12 3.04
C GLY A 270 6.18 -2.73 2.66
N ASN A 271 5.18 -3.57 2.96
CA ASN A 271 3.77 -3.26 2.68
C ASN A 271 3.06 -2.67 3.89
N THR A 272 1.99 -1.93 3.61
CA THR A 272 0.98 -1.57 4.62
C THR A 272 -0.20 -2.52 4.53
N PHE A 273 -0.54 -3.17 5.62
CA PHE A 273 -1.69 -4.07 5.71
C PHE A 273 -2.86 -3.33 6.35
N ARG A 274 -4.06 -3.44 5.79
CA ARG A 274 -5.28 -2.90 6.36
C ARG A 274 -5.99 -4.01 7.12
N ALA A 275 -6.17 -3.78 8.42
CA ALA A 275 -7.03 -4.58 9.28
C ALA A 275 -8.41 -3.89 9.33
N PHE A 276 -9.44 -4.61 8.91
CA PHE A 276 -10.82 -4.22 9.24
C PHE A 276 -11.04 -4.70 10.67
N CYS A 277 -11.28 -3.76 11.58
CA CYS A 277 -11.51 -4.07 12.99
C CYS A 277 -12.71 -3.25 13.49
N ASP A 278 -13.63 -2.92 12.60
CA ASP A 278 -14.76 -2.02 12.87
C ASP A 278 -15.81 -2.70 13.77
N ASP A 279 -15.76 -4.03 13.88
CA ASP A 279 -16.67 -4.87 14.66
C ASP A 279 -15.97 -6.18 15.11
N PRO A 280 -16.53 -6.94 16.08
CA PRO A 280 -15.92 -8.18 16.58
C PRO A 280 -15.65 -9.25 15.52
N LEU A 281 -16.49 -9.36 14.47
CA LEU A 281 -16.30 -10.35 13.41
C LEU A 281 -15.07 -10.00 12.58
N THR A 282 -14.88 -8.72 12.26
CA THR A 282 -13.71 -8.27 11.49
C THR A 282 -12.40 -8.35 12.28
N ILE A 283 -12.45 -8.13 13.61
CA ILE A 283 -11.31 -8.40 14.53
C ILE A 283 -10.92 -9.88 14.50
N SER A 284 -11.89 -10.78 14.68
CA SER A 284 -11.66 -12.23 14.63
C SER A 284 -11.10 -12.69 13.27
N ALA A 285 -11.61 -12.08 12.17
CA ALA A 285 -11.09 -12.35 10.83
C ALA A 285 -9.61 -11.93 10.71
N PHE A 286 -9.24 -10.73 11.18
CA PHE A 286 -7.85 -10.29 11.17
C PHE A 286 -6.94 -11.18 12.03
N GLY A 287 -7.39 -11.58 13.22
CA GLY A 287 -6.69 -12.55 14.07
C GLY A 287 -6.50 -13.91 13.37
N SER A 288 -7.51 -14.37 12.64
CA SER A 288 -7.41 -15.59 11.81
C SER A 288 -6.40 -15.45 10.67
N TRP A 289 -6.30 -14.26 10.05
CA TRP A 289 -5.28 -13.99 9.04
C TRP A 289 -3.86 -13.98 9.63
N LEU A 290 -3.68 -13.43 10.84
CA LEU A 290 -2.40 -13.48 11.56
C LEU A 290 -1.99 -14.93 11.89
N ARG A 291 -2.93 -15.76 12.35
CA ARG A 291 -2.70 -17.21 12.55
C ARG A 291 -2.28 -17.89 11.25
N LEU A 292 -2.94 -17.54 10.14
CA LEU A 292 -2.68 -18.13 8.82
C LEU A 292 -1.26 -17.81 8.30
N ILE A 293 -0.76 -16.58 8.49
CA ILE A 293 0.60 -16.23 8.06
C ILE A 293 1.67 -16.77 9.02
N GLY A 294 1.32 -16.99 10.29
CA GLY A 294 2.20 -17.55 11.32
C GLY A 294 3.11 -16.51 11.99
N ASN A 295 3.57 -16.84 13.20
CA ASN A 295 4.29 -15.93 14.10
C ASN A 295 5.55 -15.32 13.48
N ASP A 296 6.34 -16.11 12.75
CA ASP A 296 7.57 -15.63 12.08
C ASP A 296 7.27 -14.50 11.09
N ASN A 297 6.18 -14.63 10.34
CA ASN A 297 5.76 -13.62 9.37
C ASN A 297 5.11 -12.41 10.06
N CYS A 298 4.37 -12.63 11.15
CA CYS A 298 3.85 -11.56 11.99
C CYS A 298 4.99 -10.66 12.51
N ALA A 299 6.14 -11.23 12.90
CA ALA A 299 7.30 -10.47 13.36
C ALA A 299 7.95 -9.59 12.26
N LEU A 300 7.70 -9.92 10.99
CA LEU A 300 8.15 -9.14 9.84
C LEU A 300 7.22 -7.96 9.51
N LEU A 301 6.00 -7.92 10.05
CA LEU A 301 5.07 -6.81 9.81
C LEU A 301 5.65 -5.50 10.36
N ARG A 302 5.62 -4.46 9.52
CA ARG A 302 6.07 -3.10 9.90
C ARG A 302 4.97 -2.06 9.90
N HIS A 303 3.93 -2.26 9.09
CA HIS A 303 2.85 -1.28 8.95
C HIS A 303 1.49 -1.97 8.90
N VAL A 304 0.68 -1.79 9.94
CA VAL A 304 -0.71 -2.23 9.99
C VAL A 304 -1.60 -1.02 10.26
N CYS A 305 -2.59 -0.81 9.41
CA CYS A 305 -3.57 0.25 9.54
C CYS A 305 -4.91 -0.37 9.97
N MET A 306 -5.39 -0.02 11.15
CA MET A 306 -6.76 -0.31 11.58
C MET A 306 -7.72 0.75 11.02
N GLY A 307 -9.03 0.47 11.03
CA GLY A 307 -10.07 1.41 10.61
C GLY A 307 -9.96 2.78 11.30
N GLU A 308 -10.20 3.85 10.56
CA GLU A 308 -10.11 5.23 11.07
C GLU A 308 -11.19 5.53 12.13
N ASN A 309 -12.32 4.84 12.04
CA ASN A 309 -13.48 5.00 12.93
C ASN A 309 -13.27 4.37 14.32
N LEU A 310 -12.19 3.61 14.53
CA LEU A 310 -11.93 2.99 15.82
C LEU A 310 -11.34 4.00 16.79
N SER A 311 -11.97 4.10 17.95
CA SER A 311 -11.44 4.83 19.09
C SER A 311 -10.06 4.28 19.50
N ALA A 312 -9.25 5.10 20.17
CA ALA A 312 -7.96 4.66 20.68
C ALA A 312 -8.10 3.47 21.66
N SER A 313 -9.16 3.47 22.48
CA SER A 313 -9.46 2.36 23.39
C SER A 313 -9.81 1.07 22.64
N ALA A 314 -10.58 1.15 21.56
CA ALA A 314 -10.89 -0.01 20.72
C ALA A 314 -9.63 -0.56 20.03
N LYS A 315 -8.77 0.31 19.50
CA LYS A 315 -7.46 -0.09 18.93
C LYS A 315 -6.58 -0.80 19.97
N GLN A 316 -6.56 -0.30 21.21
CA GLN A 316 -5.82 -0.94 22.31
C GLN A 316 -6.43 -2.29 22.71
N ALA A 317 -7.77 -2.40 22.75
CA ALA A 317 -8.43 -3.66 23.08
C ALA A 317 -8.10 -4.77 22.05
N VAL A 318 -8.14 -4.42 20.75
CA VAL A 318 -7.72 -5.33 19.68
C VAL A 318 -6.25 -5.75 19.87
N LEU A 319 -5.39 -4.81 20.24
CA LEU A 319 -3.99 -5.10 20.53
C LEU A 319 -3.79 -6.09 21.67
N GLU A 320 -4.50 -5.91 22.78
CA GLU A 320 -4.42 -6.83 23.91
C GLU A 320 -4.96 -8.23 23.54
N GLU A 321 -6.04 -8.29 22.75
CA GLU A 321 -6.57 -9.56 22.25
C GLU A 321 -5.55 -10.29 21.37
N LEU A 322 -4.89 -9.58 20.45
CA LEU A 322 -3.83 -10.14 19.63
C LEU A 322 -2.62 -10.59 20.46
N ARG A 323 -2.26 -9.85 21.53
CA ARG A 323 -1.18 -10.28 22.44
C ARG A 323 -1.54 -11.52 23.23
N ARG A 324 -2.81 -11.66 23.68
CA ARG A 324 -3.30 -12.88 24.35
C ARG A 324 -3.21 -14.10 23.44
N ASP A 325 -3.43 -13.92 22.15
CA ASP A 325 -3.25 -14.96 21.14
C ASP A 325 -1.76 -15.24 20.79
N GLY A 326 -0.81 -14.60 21.50
CA GLY A 326 0.63 -14.83 21.35
C GLY A 326 1.28 -14.02 20.24
N PHE A 327 0.58 -13.08 19.61
CA PHE A 327 1.15 -12.24 18.56
C PHE A 327 1.97 -11.09 19.14
N GLN A 328 3.26 -11.04 18.80
CA GLN A 328 4.14 -9.92 19.15
C GLN A 328 4.16 -8.87 18.03
N LEU A 329 3.05 -8.14 17.87
CA LEU A 329 3.05 -6.94 17.04
C LEU A 329 3.79 -5.82 17.78
N ARG A 330 4.83 -5.25 17.17
CA ARG A 330 5.54 -4.12 17.77
C ARG A 330 4.59 -2.91 17.85
N ALA A 331 4.63 -2.17 18.95
CA ALA A 331 3.70 -1.05 19.18
C ALA A 331 3.82 0.07 18.11
N ASP A 332 4.99 0.22 17.49
CA ASP A 332 5.26 1.17 16.39
C ASP A 332 4.56 0.80 15.07
N VAL A 333 4.11 -0.45 14.91
CA VAL A 333 3.44 -0.96 13.71
C VAL A 333 2.06 -0.34 13.50
N LEU A 334 1.45 0.22 14.55
CA LEU A 334 0.05 0.66 14.57
C LEU A 334 -0.15 2.19 14.57
N ALA A 335 0.94 2.95 14.48
CA ALA A 335 0.92 4.38 14.76
C ALA A 335 1.03 5.27 13.52
N ARG A 336 0.19 5.10 12.48
CA ARG A 336 0.02 6.13 11.43
C ARG A 336 -1.42 6.21 10.89
N SER A 337 -2.33 6.65 11.75
CA SER A 337 -3.70 7.06 11.40
C SER A 337 -3.84 8.59 11.34
N LYS A 338 -2.81 9.30 10.88
CA LYS A 338 -2.95 10.71 10.49
C LYS A 338 -2.59 10.82 9.01
N PHE A 339 -3.62 10.94 8.18
CA PHE A 339 -3.43 11.38 6.81
C PHE A 339 -2.85 12.81 6.85
N HIS A 340 -1.67 13.01 6.25
CA HIS A 340 -1.45 14.03 5.23
C HIS A 340 -0.01 13.98 4.71
N ARG A 341 0.11 14.06 3.38
CA ARG A 341 1.25 14.56 2.62
C ARG A 341 2.56 13.77 2.76
N TRP A 342 2.94 13.13 1.65
CA TRP A 342 4.35 12.96 1.32
C TRP A 342 4.98 14.35 1.16
N PHE A 343 5.45 14.94 2.27
CA PHE A 343 6.45 15.99 2.31
C PHE A 343 7.46 15.58 3.38
N PRO A 344 8.78 15.64 3.11
CA PRO A 344 9.77 15.38 4.13
C PRO A 344 9.66 16.45 5.22
N VAL A 345 9.51 15.99 6.47
CA VAL A 345 9.32 16.81 7.69
C VAL A 345 10.51 17.75 7.98
N THR A 346 11.59 17.69 7.21
CA THR A 346 12.76 18.56 7.37
C THR A 346 12.55 20.00 6.87
N ALA A 347 11.49 20.31 6.12
CA ALA A 347 11.27 21.67 5.57
C ALA A 347 10.34 22.57 6.41
N LEU A 348 9.47 22.01 7.27
CA LEU A 348 8.53 22.81 8.08
C LEU A 348 9.09 23.18 9.46
N GLU A 349 10.04 22.41 9.99
CA GLU A 349 10.72 22.75 11.26
C GLU A 349 11.64 23.96 11.15
N ALA A 350 12.07 24.34 9.93
CA ALA A 350 12.88 25.53 9.69
C ALA A 350 12.08 26.85 9.75
N ILE A 351 10.76 26.79 9.53
CA ILE A 351 9.89 27.99 9.53
C ILE A 351 9.31 28.25 10.93
N LEU A 352 9.21 27.21 11.76
CA LEU A 352 8.56 27.29 13.09
C LEU A 352 9.53 27.41 14.26
N ARG A 353 10.86 27.52 14.02
CA ARG A 353 11.89 27.71 15.05
C ARG A 353 12.62 29.06 14.97
N SER A 354 11.95 30.12 14.51
CA SER A 354 12.48 31.49 14.71
C SER A 354 11.92 32.05 16.02
N PRO A 355 12.76 32.25 17.07
CA PRO A 355 12.31 32.87 18.31
C PRO A 355 12.11 34.37 18.10
N GLN A 356 11.06 34.91 18.70
CA GLN A 356 10.78 36.33 18.72
C GLN A 356 11.92 37.12 19.39
N LEU A 357 12.41 38.14 18.71
CA LEU A 357 12.86 39.40 19.31
C LEU A 357 11.68 40.35 19.07
N GLY A 358 10.93 40.78 20.07
CA GLY A 358 11.42 41.53 21.23
C GLY A 358 10.88 42.95 21.07
N THR A 359 9.82 43.26 21.81
CA THR A 359 9.30 44.62 22.01
C THR A 359 10.40 45.57 22.48
N HIS A 360 10.54 46.73 21.82
CA HIS A 360 10.91 47.99 22.47
C HIS A 360 10.32 49.19 21.71
N ALA A 361 9.88 50.15 22.52
CA ALA A 361 9.29 51.45 22.22
C ALA A 361 10.08 52.32 21.22
N VAL A 362 9.39 53.15 20.44
CA VAL A 362 9.11 54.58 20.69
C VAL A 362 7.79 54.94 20.03
#